data_AF-A0A2P5Y5L8-F1
#
_entry.id   AF-A0A2P5Y5L8-F1
#
_cell.length_a   1.000
_cell.length_b   1.000
_cell.length_c   1.000
_cell.angle_alpha   90.00
_cell.angle_beta   90.00
_cell.angle_gamma   90.00
#
_symmetry.space_group_name_H-M   'P 1'
#
loop_
_entity.id
_entity.type
_entity.pdbx_description
1 polymer ?
#
loop_
_entity_poly.entity_id
_entity_poly.type
_entity_poly.pdbx_seq_one_letter_code
_entity_poly.pdbx_strand_id
1 'polypeptide(L)'
;MEGCLAVNANGKSGGLVMMWKKSNQVEVQTYSSDHIDSIIHMDNDNPIRFMGFYGNVEPNKKQCSWNMLRRVGRSFKEKWIIGGDFNAILDNAKK
;
A
#
# COMPACT_ATOMS: atom_id res chain seq x y z
N MET A 1 18.84 13.29 -4.47
CA MET A 1 17.60 13.37 -3.68
C MET A 1 16.73 12.20 -4.08
N GLU A 2 16.35 11.37 -3.11
CA GLU A 2 15.42 10.26 -3.29
C GLU A 2 14.00 10.79 -3.55
N GLY A 3 13.13 9.98 -4.14
CA GLY A 3 11.71 10.31 -4.26
C GLY A 3 10.97 9.84 -3.01
N CYS A 4 9.98 10.60 -2.56
CA CYS A 4 9.15 10.22 -1.42
C CYS A 4 7.73 10.78 -1.51
N LEU A 5 6.79 10.04 -0.94
CA LEU A 5 5.47 10.53 -0.56
C LEU A 5 5.23 10.26 0.92
N ALA A 6 4.84 11.29 1.66
CA ALA A 6 4.43 11.18 3.05
C ALA A 6 2.94 11.54 3.17
N VAL A 7 2.19 10.64 3.81
CA VAL A 7 0.82 10.89 4.26
C VAL A 7 0.87 11.21 5.75
N ASN A 8 0.30 12.35 6.12
CA ASN A 8 0.35 12.85 7.50
C ASN A 8 -0.32 11.87 8.48
N ALA A 9 0.28 11.73 9.66
CA ALA A 9 -0.37 11.10 10.80
C ALA A 9 -1.49 12.01 11.35
N ASN A 10 -2.47 11.41 12.01
CA ASN A 10 -3.44 12.14 12.82
C ASN A 10 -3.04 12.07 14.29
N GLY A 11 -2.40 13.14 14.78
CA GLY A 11 -1.77 13.16 16.11
C GLY A 11 -0.63 12.15 16.18
N LYS A 12 -0.77 11.12 17.03
CA LYS A 12 0.20 10.03 17.21
C LYS A 12 -0.16 8.74 16.46
N SER A 13 -1.22 8.76 15.65
CA SER A 13 -1.76 7.57 15.00
C SER A 13 -1.65 7.65 13.48
N GLY A 14 -1.31 6.50 12.88
CA GLY A 14 -1.14 6.36 11.44
C GLY A 14 0.10 7.08 10.93
N GLY A 15 0.00 7.62 9.73
CA GLY A 15 1.12 8.14 8.98
C GLY A 15 1.74 7.05 8.12
N LEU A 16 1.96 7.37 6.85
CA LEU A 16 2.57 6.45 5.89
C LEU A 16 3.64 7.18 5.10
N VAL A 17 4.73 6.49 4.83
CA VAL A 17 5.78 7.00 3.96
C VAL A 17 6.14 5.93 2.95
N MET A 18 6.18 6.32 1.68
CA MET A 18 6.79 5.53 0.61
C MET A 18 8.02 6.29 0.13
N MET A 19 9.17 5.64 0.16
CA MET A 19 10.44 6.18 -0.35
C MET A 19 10.95 5.30 -1.48
N TRP A 20 11.58 5.92 -2.47
CA TRP A 20 12.19 5.20 -3.58
C TRP A 20 13.46 5.89 -4.07
N LYS A 21 14.36 5.08 -4.62
CA LYS A 21 15.59 5.57 -5.25
C LYS A 21 15.25 6.42 -6.46
N LYS A 22 16.03 7.47 -6.71
CA LYS A 22 15.89 8.34 -7.90
C LYS A 22 15.97 7.58 -9.22
N SER A 23 16.69 6.45 -9.25
CA SER A 23 16.79 5.57 -10.41
C SER A 23 15.46 4.90 -10.78
N ASN A 24 14.50 4.84 -9.86
CA ASN A 24 13.22 4.18 -10.09
C ASN A 24 12.19 5.20 -10.55
N GLN A 25 11.54 4.92 -11.67
CA GLN A 25 10.40 5.71 -12.13
C GLN A 25 9.13 5.20 -11.42
N VAL A 26 8.59 6.04 -10.53
CA VAL A 26 7.42 5.73 -9.70
C VAL A 26 6.33 6.75 -9.97
N GLU A 27 5.14 6.27 -10.29
CA GLU A 27 3.93 7.07 -10.49
C GLU A 27 2.93 6.77 -9.37
N VAL A 28 2.73 7.71 -8.45
CA VAL A 28 1.72 7.59 -7.40
C VAL A 28 0.33 7.69 -8.02
N GLN A 29 -0.52 6.70 -7.79
CA GLN A 29 -1.89 6.64 -8.31
C GLN A 29 -2.88 7.23 -7.30
N THR A 30 -2.89 6.71 -6.09
CA THR A 30 -3.78 7.16 -5.01
C THR A 30 -3.11 6.99 -3.66
N TYR A 31 -3.55 7.75 -2.67
CA TYR A 31 -3.12 7.59 -1.29
C TYR A 31 -4.23 7.98 -0.32
N SER A 32 -4.16 7.44 0.90
CA SER A 32 -5.03 7.76 2.02
C SER A 32 -4.27 7.53 3.33
N SER A 33 -4.91 7.70 4.49
CA SER A 33 -4.32 7.32 5.78
C SER A 33 -3.95 5.85 5.87
N ASP A 34 -4.58 5.00 5.06
CA ASP A 34 -4.53 3.54 5.17
C ASP A 34 -3.72 2.91 4.02
N HIS A 35 -3.35 3.68 2.99
CA HIS A 35 -2.55 3.16 1.88
C HIS A 35 -1.83 4.23 1.07
N ILE A 36 -0.77 3.82 0.38
CA ILE A 36 -0.17 4.53 -0.75
C ILE A 36 -0.07 3.54 -1.91
N ASP A 37 -0.68 3.86 -3.04
CA ASP A 37 -0.71 3.03 -4.25
C ASP A 37 0.07 3.69 -5.38
N SER A 38 0.89 2.89 -6.06
CA SER A 38 1.84 3.38 -7.05
C SER A 38 2.08 2.37 -8.16
N ILE A 39 2.53 2.87 -9.30
CA ILE A 39 3.05 2.08 -10.42
C ILE A 39 4.55 2.32 -10.49
N ILE A 40 5.32 1.23 -10.48
CA ILE A 40 6.77 1.25 -10.62
C ILE A 40 7.08 0.76 -12.04
N HIS A 41 7.69 1.61 -12.85
CA HIS A 41 8.14 1.25 -14.19
C HIS A 41 9.50 0.56 -14.08
N MET A 42 9.62 -0.56 -14.79
CA MET A 42 10.83 -1.37 -14.84
C MET A 42 11.43 -1.27 -16.24
N ASP A 43 12.76 -1.27 -16.33
CA ASP A 43 13.44 -1.27 -17.61
C ASP A 43 13.20 -2.62 -18.32
N ASN A 44 12.54 -2.58 -19.47
CA ASN A 44 12.22 -3.74 -20.33
C ASN A 44 11.29 -4.82 -19.73
N ASP A 45 10.56 -4.52 -18.64
CA ASP A 45 9.51 -5.41 -18.11
C ASP A 45 8.19 -4.63 -17.93
N ASN A 46 7.09 -5.36 -17.78
CA ASN A 46 5.80 -4.75 -17.47
C ASN A 46 5.87 -4.01 -16.13
N PRO A 47 5.19 -2.86 -16.02
CA PRO A 47 5.16 -2.11 -14.77
C PRO A 47 4.55 -2.96 -13.63
N ILE A 48 5.06 -2.73 -12.43
CA ILE A 48 4.58 -3.40 -11.22
C ILE A 48 3.76 -2.40 -10.43
N ARG A 49 2.56 -2.78 -10.01
CA ARG A 49 1.81 -2.00 -9.03
C ARG A 49 2.31 -2.33 -7.64
N PHE A 50 2.68 -1.32 -6.88
CA PHE A 50 3.09 -1.45 -5.50
C PHE A 50 2.15 -0.64 -4.60
N MET A 51 1.58 -1.32 -3.61
CA MET A 51 0.74 -0.70 -2.59
C MET A 51 1.37 -0.88 -1.21
N GLY A 52 1.77 0.23 -0.60
CA GLY A 52 2.04 0.32 0.82
C GLY A 52 0.71 0.37 1.57
N PHE A 53 0.48 -0.55 2.50
CA PHE A 53 -0.81 -0.71 3.16
C PHE A 53 -0.68 -0.69 4.69
N TYR A 54 -1.61 0.01 5.32
CA TYR A 54 -1.77 0.09 6.77
C TYR A 54 -3.21 -0.24 7.14
N GLY A 55 -3.44 -1.51 7.51
CA GLY A 55 -4.74 -2.05 7.85
C GLY A 55 -5.28 -1.44 9.14
N ASN A 56 -6.60 -1.31 9.23
CA ASN A 56 -7.22 -0.77 10.43
C ASN A 56 -7.35 -1.82 11.55
N VAL A 57 -7.13 -1.39 12.80
CA VAL A 57 -7.30 -2.23 14.00
C VAL A 57 -8.79 -2.40 14.36
N GLU A 58 -9.63 -1.44 13.99
CA GLU A 58 -11.07 -1.46 14.27
C GLU A 58 -11.78 -2.45 13.32
N PRO A 59 -12.58 -3.42 13.83
CA PRO A 59 -13.15 -4.51 13.02
C PRO A 59 -13.96 -4.04 11.80
N ASN A 60 -14.80 -3.02 11.97
CA ASN A 60 -15.64 -2.49 10.89
C ASN A 60 -14.78 -1.87 9.78
N LYS A 61 -13.77 -1.08 10.15
CA LYS A 61 -12.86 -0.45 9.20
C LYS A 61 -11.93 -1.46 8.55
N LYS A 62 -11.53 -2.50 9.28
CA LYS A 62 -10.76 -3.64 8.74
C LYS A 62 -11.50 -4.30 7.58
N GLN A 63 -12.82 -4.49 7.69
CA GLN A 63 -13.60 -5.04 6.57
C GLN A 63 -13.60 -4.11 5.35
N CYS A 64 -13.70 -2.79 5.56
CA CYS A 64 -13.60 -1.79 4.49
C CYS A 64 -12.21 -1.83 3.81
N SER A 65 -11.15 -1.85 4.61
CA SER A 65 -9.77 -2.06 4.19
C SER A 65 -9.61 -3.30 3.27
N TRP A 66 -10.15 -4.45 3.67
CA TRP A 66 -10.13 -5.66 2.84
C TRP A 66 -10.99 -5.57 1.57
N ASN A 67 -12.14 -4.89 1.64
CA ASN A 67 -12.98 -4.65 0.47
C ASN A 67 -12.25 -3.80 -0.57
N MET A 68 -11.48 -2.79 -0.15
CA MET A 68 -10.65 -1.98 -1.02
C MET A 68 -9.61 -2.84 -1.74
N LEU A 69 -8.86 -3.66 -1.00
CA LEU A 69 -7.86 -4.56 -1.60
C LEU A 69 -8.49 -5.52 -2.62
N ARG A 70 -9.66 -6.10 -2.33
CA ARG A 70 -10.40 -6.95 -3.29
C ARG A 70 -10.80 -6.18 -4.54
N ARG A 71 -11.29 -4.95 -4.40
CA ARG A 71 -11.71 -4.12 -5.54
C ARG A 71 -10.51 -3.77 -6.43
N VAL A 72 -9.40 -3.36 -5.83
CA VAL A 72 -8.15 -3.04 -6.55
C VAL A 72 -7.60 -4.29 -7.24
N GLY A 73 -7.50 -5.42 -6.52
CA GLY A 73 -6.99 -6.68 -7.07
C GLY A 73 -7.82 -7.27 -8.21
N ARG A 74 -9.13 -7.00 -8.26
CA ARG A 74 -9.98 -7.41 -9.40
C ARG A 74 -9.78 -6.54 -10.64
N SER A 75 -9.33 -5.30 -10.47
CA SER A 75 -9.21 -4.33 -11.55
C SER A 75 -7.87 -4.39 -12.29
N PHE A 76 -6.86 -5.04 -11.70
CA PHE A 76 -5.49 -4.99 -12.18
C PHE A 76 -5.04 -6.37 -12.70
N LYS A 77 -4.43 -6.43 -13.88
CA LYS A 77 -4.07 -7.69 -14.55
C LYS A 77 -2.56 -7.97 -14.50
N GLU A 78 -1.78 -6.99 -14.12
CA GLU A 78 -0.32 -7.02 -14.07
C GLU A 78 0.17 -7.42 -12.66
N LYS A 79 1.49 -7.49 -12.47
CA LYS A 79 2.11 -7.86 -11.19
C LYS A 79 1.71 -6.85 -10.12
N TRP A 80 1.09 -7.33 -9.04
CA TRP A 80 0.69 -6.50 -7.90
C TRP A 80 1.40 -6.97 -6.64
N ILE A 81 2.14 -6.06 -6.02
CA ILE A 81 2.81 -6.27 -4.74
C ILE A 81 2.12 -5.39 -3.70
N ILE A 82 1.72 -5.99 -2.59
CA ILE A 82 1.14 -5.28 -1.45
C ILE A 82 2.04 -5.57 -0.25
N GLY A 83 2.50 -4.53 0.42
CA GLY A 83 3.36 -4.63 1.59
C GLY A 83 2.98 -3.63 2.67
N GLY A 84 3.30 -3.95 3.92
CA GLY A 84 3.02 -3.11 5.07
C GLY A 84 2.40 -3.92 6.22
N ASP A 85 1.66 -3.24 7.09
CA ASP A 85 1.02 -3.83 8.24
C ASP A 85 -0.47 -4.05 7.95
N PHE A 86 -0.92 -5.30 7.92
CA PHE A 86 -2.32 -5.64 7.63
C PHE A 86 -3.21 -5.63 8.88
N ASN A 87 -2.63 -5.47 10.08
CA ASN A 87 -3.32 -5.60 11.37
C ASN A 87 -4.21 -6.88 11.42
N ALA A 88 -3.67 -7.98 10.92
CA ALA A 88 -4.39 -9.25 10.78
C ALA A 88 -3.56 -10.45 11.21
N ILE A 89 -4.20 -11.30 12.00
CA ILE A 89 -3.65 -12.60 12.39
C ILE A 89 -3.99 -13.58 11.26
N LEU A 90 -2.95 -14.13 10.63
CA LEU A 90 -3.08 -15.12 9.55
C LEU A 90 -3.32 -16.53 10.08
N ASP A 91 -2.82 -16.81 11.28
CA ASP A 91 -2.87 -18.12 11.91
C ASP A 91 -3.14 -17.95 13.40
N ASN A 92 -4.15 -18.65 13.93
CA ASN A 92 -4.51 -18.62 15.33
C ASN A 92 -3.40 -19.16 16.26
N ALA A 93 -2.42 -19.90 15.73
CA ALA A 93 -1.20 -20.27 16.46
C ALA A 93 -0.27 -19.07 16.75
N LYS A 94 -0.52 -17.92 16.12
CA LYS A 94 0.19 -16.65 16.34
C LYS A 94 -0.58 -15.68 17.25
N LYS A 95 -1.57 -16.19 17.99
CA LYS A 95 -2.21 -15.46 19.10
C LYS A 95 -1.35 -15.50 20.36
#